data_AF-A0A161LNS0-F1
#
_entry.id   AF-A0A161LNS0-F1
#
_cell.length_a   1.000
_cell.length_b   1.000
_cell.length_c   1.000
_cell.angle_alpha   90.00
_cell.angle_beta   90.00
_cell.angle_gamma   90.00
#
_symmetry.space_group_name_H-M   'P 1'
#
loop_
_entity.id
_entity.type
_entity.pdbx_description
1 polymer ?
#
loop_
_entity_poly.entity_id
_entity_poly.type
_entity_poly.pdbx_seq_one_letter_code
_entity_poly.pdbx_strand_id
1 'polypeptide(L)'
;MSPRFRLSSILRARKAQEDAAKGGVARARAEAGAADRQVEAKEAELQGRMIVPDPSDAAAFVAAMAARRAVAGELSIKIQKAEEAARRVGASVDTWSAASQRRRMVDKLAERHQAAVRQADAAADQRAVDDLPLNRRRTDRENGR
;
A
#
# COMPACT_ATOMS: atom_id res chain seq x y z
N MET A 1 -30.48 -10.96 -18.16
CA MET A 1 -29.33 -11.42 -17.36
C MET A 1 -28.13 -10.58 -17.79
N SER A 2 -27.66 -9.64 -16.96
CA SER A 2 -26.67 -8.64 -17.39
C SER A 2 -25.27 -9.23 -17.64
N PRO A 3 -24.52 -8.73 -18.64
CA PRO A 3 -23.22 -9.30 -18.98
C PRO A 3 -22.20 -9.13 -17.85
N ARG A 4 -21.51 -10.23 -17.49
CA ARG A 4 -20.48 -10.23 -16.44
C ARG A 4 -19.23 -9.45 -16.89
N PHE A 5 -18.63 -8.70 -15.97
CA PHE A 5 -17.35 -8.03 -16.22
C PHE A 5 -16.20 -9.05 -16.33
N ARG A 6 -15.63 -9.15 -17.54
CA ARG A 6 -14.63 -10.17 -17.88
C ARG A 6 -13.34 -10.08 -17.05
N LEU A 7 -12.98 -8.89 -16.57
CA LEU A 7 -11.76 -8.67 -15.77
C LEU A 7 -12.01 -8.68 -14.25
N SER A 8 -13.15 -9.24 -13.79
CA SER A 8 -13.48 -9.28 -12.36
C SER A 8 -12.45 -10.05 -11.50
N SER A 9 -11.85 -11.11 -12.03
CA SER A 9 -10.75 -11.85 -11.37
C SER A 9 -9.50 -10.98 -11.24
N ILE A 10 -9.14 -10.23 -12.29
CA ILE A 10 -8.01 -9.31 -12.30
C ILE A 10 -8.22 -8.18 -11.29
N LEU A 11 -9.43 -7.61 -11.22
CA LEU A 11 -9.74 -6.58 -10.23
C LEU A 11 -9.53 -7.07 -8.79
N ARG A 12 -9.98 -8.31 -8.49
CA ARG A 12 -9.74 -8.94 -7.18
C ARG A 12 -8.24 -9.14 -6.92
N ALA A 13 -7.49 -9.65 -7.91
CA ALA A 13 -6.05 -9.83 -7.78
C ALA A 13 -5.32 -8.50 -7.55
N ARG A 14 -5.70 -7.42 -8.26
CA ARG A 14 -5.12 -6.08 -8.07
C ARG A 14 -5.44 -5.49 -6.69
N LYS A 15 -6.64 -5.72 -6.16
CA LYS A 15 -6.99 -5.33 -4.79
C LYS A 15 -6.11 -6.06 -3.77
N ALA A 16 -5.98 -7.39 -3.90
CA ALA A 16 -5.11 -8.17 -3.03
C ALA A 16 -3.63 -7.73 -3.10
N GLN A 17 -3.14 -7.36 -4.29
CA GLN A 17 -1.79 -6.81 -4.47
C GLN A 17 -1.62 -5.44 -3.81
N GLU A 18 -2.61 -4.54 -3.91
CA GLU A 18 -2.60 -3.25 -3.20
C GLU A 18 -2.59 -3.46 -1.69
N ASP A 19 -3.43 -4.35 -1.17
CA ASP A 19 -3.52 -4.67 0.25
C ASP A 19 -2.21 -5.27 0.78
N ALA A 20 -1.58 -6.19 0.03
CA ALA A 20 -0.28 -6.74 0.37
C ALA A 20 0.82 -5.67 0.39
N ALA A 21 0.84 -4.77 -0.60
CA ALA A 21 1.81 -3.67 -0.66
C ALA A 21 1.61 -2.67 0.49
N LYS A 22 0.35 -2.39 0.86
CA LYS A 22 0.01 -1.58 2.04
C LYS A 22 0.53 -2.24 3.34
N GLY A 23 0.39 -3.56 3.46
CA GLY A 23 0.99 -4.33 4.55
C GLY A 23 2.51 -4.21 4.59
N GLY A 24 3.16 -4.21 3.41
CA GLY A 24 4.60 -3.95 3.28
C GLY A 24 5.02 -2.60 3.83
N VAL A 25 4.27 -1.52 3.55
CA VAL A 25 4.52 -0.18 4.12
C VAL A 25 4.42 -0.19 5.64
N ALA A 26 3.38 -0.83 6.19
CA ALA A 26 3.20 -0.91 7.64
C ALA A 26 4.38 -1.63 8.32
N ARG A 27 4.82 -2.76 7.73
CA ARG A 27 5.99 -3.52 8.20
C ARG A 27 7.27 -2.69 8.12
N ALA A 28 7.55 -2.05 6.99
CA ALA A 28 8.74 -1.23 6.81
C ALA A 28 8.80 -0.07 7.83
N ARG A 29 7.66 0.57 8.13
CA ARG A 29 7.57 1.62 9.16
C ARG A 29 7.82 1.09 10.56
N ALA A 30 7.30 -0.09 10.88
CA ALA A 30 7.55 -0.73 12.17
C ALA A 30 9.04 -1.08 12.34
N GLU A 31 9.68 -1.59 11.28
CA GLU A 31 11.12 -1.89 11.25
C GLU A 31 11.97 -0.62 11.38
N ALA A 32 11.62 0.47 10.69
CA ALA A 32 12.29 1.77 10.82
C ALA A 32 12.20 2.31 12.25
N GLY A 33 10.98 2.38 12.81
CA GLY A 33 10.81 2.83 14.20
C GLY A 33 11.49 1.93 15.23
N ALA A 34 11.66 0.63 14.94
CA ALA A 34 12.44 -0.26 15.80
C ALA A 34 13.94 0.04 15.72
N ALA A 35 14.47 0.37 14.53
CA ALA A 35 15.86 0.76 14.35
C ALA A 35 16.16 2.10 15.04
N ASP A 36 15.25 3.09 14.93
CA ASP A 36 15.38 4.38 15.61
C ASP A 36 15.47 4.21 17.14
N ARG A 37 14.57 3.40 17.72
CA ARG A 37 14.63 3.07 19.16
C ARG A 37 15.94 2.39 19.57
N GLN A 38 16.55 1.59 18.70
CA GLN A 38 17.84 0.96 18.98
C GLN A 38 19.00 1.95 18.96
N VAL A 39 18.91 3.01 18.14
CA VAL A 39 19.85 4.13 18.13
C VAL A 39 19.70 4.92 19.43
N GLU A 40 18.50 5.38 19.76
CA GLU A 40 18.20 6.13 20.99
C GLU A 40 18.67 5.39 22.25
N ALA A 41 18.38 4.09 22.34
CA ALA A 41 18.82 3.27 23.46
C ALA A 41 20.36 3.18 23.57
N LYS A 42 21.08 3.18 22.44
CA LYS A 42 22.55 3.11 22.43
C LYS A 42 23.19 4.47 22.75
N GLU A 43 22.57 5.56 22.31
CA GLU A 43 22.97 6.90 22.69
C GLU A 43 22.79 7.13 24.19
N ALA A 44 21.67 6.68 24.76
CA ALA A 44 21.46 6.72 26.21
C ALA A 44 22.48 5.87 26.98
N GLU A 45 22.82 4.66 26.48
CA GLU A 45 23.89 3.82 27.05
C GLU A 45 25.25 4.55 27.05
N LEU A 46 25.59 5.24 25.95
CA LEU A 46 26.82 6.03 25.83
C LEU A 46 26.87 7.18 26.83
N GLN A 47 25.77 7.90 27.00
CA GLN A 47 25.67 9.02 27.95
C GLN A 47 25.78 8.53 29.41
N GLY A 48 25.12 7.41 29.74
CA GLY A 48 25.16 6.84 31.09
C GLY A 48 26.51 6.24 31.50
N ARG A 49 27.33 5.81 30.53
CA ARG A 49 28.67 5.23 30.77
C ARG A 49 29.81 6.27 30.78
N MET A 50 29.50 7.56 30.77
CA MET A 50 30.51 8.63 30.77
C MET A 50 31.16 8.77 32.16
N ILE A 51 31.95 7.77 32.56
CA ILE A 51 32.80 7.80 33.74
C ILE A 51 34.19 8.22 33.26
N VAL A 52 34.66 9.36 33.75
CA VAL A 52 36.04 9.82 33.54
C VAL A 52 36.92 9.02 34.51
N PRO A 53 37.84 8.16 34.04
CA PRO A 53 38.77 7.47 34.93
C PRO A 53 39.61 8.46 35.73
N ASP A 54 39.93 8.13 36.97
CA ASP A 54 40.83 8.93 37.81
C ASP A 54 42.20 9.08 37.09
N PRO A 55 42.84 10.27 37.05
CA PRO A 55 44.00 10.54 36.20
C PRO A 55 45.26 9.70 36.49
N SER A 56 45.24 8.88 37.54
CA SER A 56 46.42 8.17 38.08
C SER A 56 46.72 6.82 37.41
N ASP A 57 45.83 6.28 36.56
CA ASP A 57 46.05 5.00 35.87
C ASP A 57 45.95 5.13 34.33
N ALA A 58 47.13 5.17 33.68
CA ALA A 58 47.25 5.23 32.23
C ALA A 58 46.63 4.01 31.51
N ALA A 59 46.66 2.82 32.13
CA ALA A 59 46.06 1.63 31.54
C ALA A 59 44.52 1.72 31.58
N ALA A 60 43.96 2.23 32.69
CA ALA A 60 42.53 2.50 32.81
C ALA A 60 42.05 3.54 31.78
N PHE A 61 42.83 4.60 31.54
CA PHE A 61 42.52 5.60 30.52
C PHE A 61 42.48 5.00 29.10
N VAL A 62 43.49 4.20 28.72
CA VAL A 62 43.55 3.55 27.41
C VAL A 62 42.40 2.57 27.23
N ALA A 63 42.08 1.78 28.26
CA ALA A 63 40.95 0.84 28.24
C ALA A 63 39.60 1.57 28.06
N ALA A 64 39.39 2.68 28.79
CA ALA A 64 38.18 3.50 28.66
C ALA A 64 38.05 4.11 27.25
N MET A 65 39.15 4.59 26.68
CA MET A 65 39.18 5.12 25.31
C MET A 65 38.87 4.05 24.25
N ALA A 66 39.43 2.84 24.40
CA ALA A 66 39.16 1.71 23.51
C ALA A 66 37.69 1.28 23.60
N ALA A 67 37.13 1.17 24.81
CA ALA A 67 35.72 0.87 25.03
C ALA A 67 34.82 1.94 24.38
N ARG A 68 35.13 3.23 24.55
CA ARG A 68 34.36 4.32 23.94
C ARG A 68 34.37 4.25 22.40
N ARG A 69 35.52 3.96 21.79
CA ARG A 69 35.61 3.78 20.33
C ARG A 69 34.78 2.60 19.84
N ALA A 70 34.80 1.48 20.55
CA ALA A 70 33.99 0.31 20.20
C ALA A 70 32.50 0.63 20.22
N VAL A 71 32.02 1.27 21.31
CA VAL A 71 30.60 1.64 21.45
C VAL A 71 30.19 2.70 20.42
N ALA A 72 31.06 3.67 20.10
CA ALA A 72 30.82 4.65 19.04
C ALA A 72 30.71 3.98 17.65
N GLY A 73 31.53 2.96 17.39
CA GLY A 73 31.44 2.15 16.17
C GLY A 73 30.11 1.40 16.08
N GLU A 74 29.67 0.77 17.17
CA GLU A 74 28.35 0.11 17.25
C GLU A 74 27.20 1.10 17.00
N LEU A 75 27.26 2.30 17.59
CA LEU A 75 26.27 3.35 17.37
C LEU A 75 26.23 3.77 15.89
N SER A 76 27.39 3.98 15.27
CA SER A 76 27.47 4.32 13.84
C SER A 76 26.80 3.26 12.96
N ILE A 77 27.04 1.97 13.23
CA ILE A 77 26.37 0.87 12.50
C ILE A 77 24.86 0.91 12.70
N LYS A 78 24.37 1.20 13.91
CA LYS A 78 22.94 1.30 14.19
C LYS A 78 22.29 2.47 13.45
N ILE A 79 22.96 3.63 13.40
CA ILE A 79 22.49 4.79 12.64
C ILE A 79 22.36 4.43 11.15
N GLN A 80 23.38 3.79 10.58
CA GLN A 80 23.34 3.33 9.18
C GLN A 80 22.17 2.36 8.93
N LYS A 81 21.91 1.42 9.83
CA LYS A 81 20.76 0.50 9.75
C LYS A 81 19.42 1.23 9.85
N ALA A 82 19.32 2.27 10.68
CA ALA A 82 18.12 3.09 10.80
C ALA A 82 17.85 3.87 9.49
N GLU A 83 18.88 4.48 8.91
CA GLU A 83 18.78 5.14 7.61
C GLU A 83 18.39 4.17 6.49
N GLU A 84 18.97 2.97 6.46
CA GLU A 84 18.57 1.91 5.51
C GLU A 84 17.10 1.51 5.70
N ALA A 85 16.65 1.37 6.94
CA ALA A 85 15.26 1.06 7.24
C ALA A 85 14.31 2.19 6.78
N ALA A 86 14.69 3.46 6.99
CA ALA A 86 13.95 4.61 6.49
C ALA A 86 13.88 4.63 4.95
N ARG A 87 14.97 4.31 4.24
CA ARG A 87 14.97 4.15 2.78
C ARG A 87 14.02 3.05 2.31
N ARG A 88 13.95 1.93 3.03
CA ARG A 88 12.99 0.84 2.73
C ARG A 88 11.54 1.25 2.88
N VAL A 89 11.23 2.20 3.77
CA VAL A 89 9.88 2.79 3.87
C VAL A 89 9.52 3.50 2.57
N GLY A 90 10.43 4.34 2.04
CA GLY A 90 10.25 5.02 0.76
C GLY A 90 9.94 4.04 -0.39
N ALA A 91 10.80 3.03 -0.57
CA ALA A 91 10.60 2.01 -1.60
C ALA A 91 9.28 1.23 -1.45
N SER A 92 8.84 0.97 -0.20
CA SER A 92 7.57 0.31 0.07
C SER A 92 6.37 1.20 -0.28
N VAL A 93 6.47 2.51 -0.01
CA VAL A 93 5.45 3.50 -0.39
C VAL A 93 5.33 3.60 -1.90
N ASP A 94 6.45 3.62 -2.62
CA ASP A 94 6.46 3.63 -4.09
C ASP A 94 5.80 2.37 -4.66
N THR A 95 6.11 1.21 -4.08
CA THR A 95 5.51 -0.08 -4.46
C THR A 95 4.00 -0.07 -4.25
N TRP A 96 3.54 0.46 -3.10
CA TRP A 96 2.11 0.60 -2.81
C TRP A 96 1.42 1.58 -3.76
N SER A 97 2.04 2.73 -4.04
CA SER A 97 1.54 3.72 -5.01
C SER A 97 1.35 3.09 -6.40
N ALA A 98 2.37 2.38 -6.89
CA ALA A 98 2.30 1.68 -8.17
C ALA A 98 1.20 0.59 -8.19
N ALA A 99 1.01 -0.15 -7.08
CA ALA A 99 -0.07 -1.12 -6.95
C ALA A 99 -1.46 -0.44 -6.97
N SER A 100 -1.62 0.69 -6.28
CA SER A 100 -2.85 1.47 -6.26
C SER A 100 -3.20 2.01 -7.64
N GLN A 101 -2.22 2.54 -8.39
CA GLN A 101 -2.41 3.00 -9.76
C GLN A 101 -2.91 1.86 -10.68
N ARG A 102 -2.27 0.69 -10.64
CA ARG A 102 -2.69 -0.48 -11.43
C ARG A 102 -4.10 -0.94 -11.10
N ARG A 103 -4.49 -0.93 -9.82
CA ARG A 103 -5.87 -1.25 -9.40
C ARG A 103 -6.86 -0.23 -9.96
N ARG A 104 -6.59 1.07 -9.80
CA ARG A 104 -7.48 2.17 -10.26
C ARG A 104 -7.75 2.10 -11.76
N MET A 105 -6.77 1.68 -12.57
CA MET A 105 -6.96 1.49 -14.01
C MET A 105 -8.03 0.43 -14.31
N VAL A 106 -8.01 -0.71 -13.61
CA VAL A 106 -9.00 -1.78 -13.80
C VAL A 106 -10.36 -1.39 -13.20
N ASP A 107 -10.35 -0.65 -12.09
CA ASP A 107 -11.56 -0.12 -11.45
C ASP A 107 -12.36 0.76 -12.41
N LYS A 108 -11.68 1.70 -13.10
CA LYS A 108 -12.30 2.56 -14.13
C LYS A 108 -12.91 1.77 -15.28
N LEU A 109 -12.30 0.64 -15.68
CA LEU A 109 -12.88 -0.24 -16.70
C LEU A 109 -14.14 -0.94 -16.20
N ALA A 110 -14.17 -1.34 -14.92
CA ALA A 110 -15.34 -1.93 -14.31
C ALA A 110 -16.50 -0.92 -14.23
N GLU A 111 -16.21 0.33 -13.84
CA GLU A 111 -17.18 1.44 -13.82
C GLU A 111 -17.78 1.69 -15.21
N ARG A 112 -16.93 1.77 -16.25
CA ARG A 112 -17.37 1.94 -17.64
C ARG A 112 -18.23 0.76 -18.12
N HIS A 113 -17.86 -0.47 -17.77
CA HIS A 113 -18.66 -1.65 -18.10
C HIS A 113 -20.05 -1.57 -17.46
N GLN A 114 -20.13 -1.22 -16.18
CA GLN A 114 -21.42 -1.06 -15.50
C GLN A 114 -22.27 0.05 -16.11
N ALA A 115 -21.67 1.17 -16.51
CA ALA A 115 -22.39 2.23 -17.21
C ALA A 115 -22.94 1.77 -18.56
N ALA A 116 -22.14 1.04 -19.36
CA ALA A 116 -22.56 0.49 -20.63
C ALA A 116 -23.70 -0.55 -20.49
N VAL A 117 -23.63 -1.40 -19.46
CA VAL A 117 -24.70 -2.35 -19.12
C VAL A 117 -25.99 -1.61 -18.83
N ARG A 118 -25.96 -0.59 -17.96
CA ARG A 118 -27.16 0.21 -17.64
C ARG A 118 -27.76 0.89 -18.86
N GLN A 119 -26.92 1.41 -19.76
CA GLN A 119 -27.38 2.04 -20.99
C GLN A 119 -28.03 1.02 -21.95
N ALA A 120 -27.45 -0.17 -22.07
CA ALA A 120 -28.00 -1.24 -22.89
C ALA A 120 -29.34 -1.77 -22.36
N ASP A 121 -29.44 -1.93 -21.03
CA ASP A 121 -30.68 -2.33 -20.36
C ASP A 121 -31.78 -1.28 -20.58
N ALA A 122 -31.50 0.00 -20.35
CA ALA A 122 -32.45 1.09 -20.62
C ALA A 122 -32.89 1.17 -22.09
N ALA A 123 -31.98 0.94 -23.04
CA ALA A 123 -32.30 0.91 -24.46
C ALA A 123 -33.11 -0.34 -24.89
N ALA A 124 -32.99 -1.45 -24.16
CA ALA A 124 -33.83 -2.63 -24.36
C ALA A 124 -35.24 -2.40 -23.80
N ASP A 125 -35.33 -1.80 -22.62
CA ASP A 125 -36.61 -1.45 -21.99
C ASP A 125 -37.40 -0.45 -22.85
N GLN A 126 -36.74 0.58 -23.40
CA GLN A 126 -37.37 1.54 -24.30
C GLN A 126 -37.93 0.87 -25.56
N ARG A 127 -37.16 -0.01 -26.20
CA ARG A 127 -37.61 -0.78 -27.39
C ARG A 127 -38.83 -1.64 -27.06
N ALA A 128 -38.84 -2.30 -25.90
CA ALA A 128 -39.98 -3.09 -25.46
C ALA A 128 -41.24 -2.23 -25.26
N VAL A 129 -41.11 -1.00 -24.75
CA VAL A 129 -42.22 -0.05 -24.62
C VAL A 129 -42.72 0.41 -25.99
N ASP A 130 -41.82 0.72 -26.92
CA ASP A 130 -42.16 1.19 -28.28
C ASP A 130 -42.84 0.11 -29.13
N ASP A 131 -42.54 -1.17 -28.89
CA ASP A 131 -43.15 -2.31 -29.60
C ASP A 131 -44.59 -2.62 -29.16
N LEU A 132 -45.00 -2.27 -27.93
CA LEU A 132 -46.35 -2.47 -27.41
C LEU A 132 -47.47 -1.79 -28.25
N PRO A 133 -47.36 -0.49 -28.64
CA PRO A 133 -48.36 0.15 -29.50
C PRO A 133 -48.37 -0.35 -30.95
N LEU A 134 -47.27 -0.94 -31.44
CA LEU A 134 -47.24 -1.60 -32.75
C LEU A 134 -48.01 -2.92 -32.71
N ASN A 135 -47.84 -3.71 -31.65
CA ASN A 135 -48.52 -4.99 -31.50
C ASN A 135 -50.02 -4.81 -31.26
N ARG A 136 -50.42 -3.82 -30.43
CA ARG A 136 -51.84 -3.48 -30.18
C ARG A 136 -52.57 -3.04 -31.45
N ARG A 137 -51.94 -2.24 -32.32
CA ARG A 137 -52.51 -1.85 -33.61
C ARG A 137 -52.63 -3.00 -34.61
N ARG A 138 -51.75 -4.00 -34.50
CA ARG A 138 -51.81 -5.21 -35.33
C ARG A 138 -52.98 -6.11 -34.92
N THR A 139 -53.18 -6.32 -33.61
CA THR A 139 -54.33 -7.06 -33.09
C THR A 139 -55.67 -6.37 -33.33
N ASP A 140 -55.74 -5.03 -33.24
CA ASP A 140 -56.98 -4.29 -33.56
C ASP A 140 -57.34 -4.35 -35.06
N ARG A 141 -56.35 -4.46 -35.95
CA ARG A 141 -56.58 -4.69 -37.40
C ARG A 141 -57.02 -6.11 -37.73
N GLU A 142 -56.57 -7.10 -36.96
CA GLU A 142 -56.95 -8.50 -37.16
C GLU A 142 -58.33 -8.83 -36.54
N ASN A 143 -58.73 -8.16 -35.46
CA ASN A 143 -60.04 -8.31 -34.83
C ASN A 143 -61.13 -7.37 -35.37
N GLY A 144 -60.77 -6.39 -36.20
CA GLY A 144 -61.72 -5.54 -36.91
C GLY A 144 -62.40 -6.26 -38.08
N ARG A 145 -63.34 -7.15 -37.77
CA ARG A 145 -64.53 -7.45 -38.58
C ARG A 145 -65.75 -6.84 -37.89
#